data_AF-A0A8J6DZN4-F1
#
_entry.id   AF-A0A8J6DZN4-F1
#
_cell.length_a   1.000
_cell.length_b   1.000
_cell.length_c   1.000
_cell.angle_alpha   90.00
_cell.angle_beta   90.00
_cell.angle_gamma   90.00
#
_symmetry.space_group_name_H-M   'P 1'
#
loop_
_entity.id
_entity.type
_entity.pdbx_description
1 polymer ?
#
loop_
_entity_poly.entity_id
_entity_poly.type
_entity_poly.pdbx_seq_one_letter_code
_entity_poly.pdbx_strand_id
1 'polypeptide(L)'
;MSFIDAIKEMRCPKVPEEKGLIVFILNVFPGVGTLLGSIWTEDADNKVLGIIQICLIFVSWIPLIGPIIFICNWGFSMFWGFKMFQASKQ
;
A
#
# COMPACT_ATOMS: atom_id res chain seq x y z
N MET A 1 -12.60 16.30 -9.76
CA MET A 1 -11.75 15.13 -10.08
C MET A 1 -12.38 13.91 -9.43
N SER A 2 -12.71 12.86 -10.20
CA SER A 2 -13.36 11.69 -9.60
C SER A 2 -12.33 10.85 -8.83
N PHE A 3 -12.77 10.11 -7.81
CA PHE A 3 -11.93 9.16 -7.06
C PHE A 3 -11.23 8.15 -7.98
N ILE A 4 -11.87 7.79 -9.10
CA ILE A 4 -11.32 6.87 -10.10
C ILE A 4 -10.15 7.51 -10.85
N ASP A 5 -10.24 8.80 -11.17
CA ASP A 5 -9.17 9.52 -11.87
C ASP A 5 -7.95 9.68 -10.95
N ALA A 6 -8.19 9.97 -9.66
CA ALA A 6 -7.12 10.02 -8.66
C ALA A 6 -6.40 8.66 -8.52
N ILE A 7 -7.14 7.54 -8.53
CA ILE A 7 -6.52 6.19 -8.52
C ILE A 7 -5.71 5.92 -9.78
N LYS A 8 -6.16 6.39 -10.96
CA LYS A 8 -5.44 6.21 -12.22
C LYS A 8 -4.16 7.01 -12.29
N GLU A 9 -4.13 8.19 -11.67
CA GLU A 9 -2.96 9.06 -11.61
C GLU A 9 -1.94 8.66 -10.53
N MET A 10 -2.33 7.84 -9.55
CA MET A 10 -1.38 7.31 -8.57
C MET A 10 -0.32 6.44 -9.27
N ARG A 11 0.90 6.97 -9.36
CA ARG A 11 2.05 6.23 -9.87
C ARG A 11 2.36 5.06 -8.95
N CYS A 12 2.56 3.90 -9.55
CA CYS A 12 2.90 2.72 -8.77
C CYS A 12 4.36 2.78 -8.28
N PRO A 13 4.64 2.57 -6.99
CA PRO A 13 6.00 2.47 -6.48
C PRO A 13 6.72 1.35 -7.22
N LYS A 14 7.78 1.73 -7.94
CA LYS A 14 8.68 0.74 -8.54
C LYS A 14 9.51 0.14 -7.42
N VAL A 15 9.48 -1.18 -7.32
CA VAL A 15 10.29 -1.98 -6.42
C VAL A 15 11.01 -3.04 -7.24
N PRO A 16 12.25 -3.42 -6.85
CA PRO A 16 12.99 -4.50 -7.51
C PRO A 16 12.15 -5.78 -7.61
N GLU A 17 12.33 -6.55 -8.69
CA GLU A 17 11.54 -7.73 -9.04
C GLU A 17 11.44 -8.75 -7.89
N GLU A 18 12.56 -9.03 -7.25
CA GLU A 18 12.69 -9.91 -6.09
C GLU A 18 11.90 -9.43 -4.86
N LYS A 19 11.62 -8.13 -4.75
CA LYS A 19 10.92 -7.50 -3.62
C LYS A 19 9.43 -7.33 -3.85
N GLY A 20 8.97 -7.31 -5.11
CA GLY A 20 7.55 -7.18 -5.45
C GLY A 20 6.69 -8.34 -4.91
N LEU A 21 7.18 -9.57 -5.03
CA LEU A 21 6.51 -10.76 -4.48
C LEU A 21 6.45 -10.73 -2.94
N ILE A 22 7.53 -10.29 -2.30
CA ILE A 22 7.63 -10.17 -0.85
C ILE A 22 6.59 -9.16 -0.34
N VAL A 23 6.48 -8.00 -0.99
CA VAL A 23 5.49 -6.98 -0.65
C VAL A 23 4.06 -7.50 -0.81
N PHE A 24 3.78 -8.27 -1.86
CA PHE A 24 2.46 -8.87 -2.05
C PHE A 24 2.11 -9.89 -0.95
N ILE A 25 3.02 -10.81 -0.62
CA ILE A 25 2.80 -11.82 0.43
C ILE A 25 2.64 -11.16 1.79
N LEU A 26 3.43 -10.12 2.10
CA LEU A 26 3.37 -9.44 3.38
C LEU A 26 2.14 -8.56 3.56
N ASN A 27 1.44 -8.19 2.48
CA ASN A 27 0.17 -7.47 2.56
C ASN A 27 -1.02 -8.34 3.01
N VAL A 28 -0.81 -9.65 3.22
CA VAL A 28 -1.70 -10.47 4.04
C VAL A 28 -1.86 -9.86 5.44
N PHE A 29 -0.81 -9.22 5.97
CA PHE A 29 -0.89 -8.34 7.12
C PHE A 29 -1.18 -6.91 6.64
N PRO A 30 -2.33 -6.32 6.99
CA PRO A 30 -2.72 -5.02 6.47
C PRO A 30 -1.65 -3.96 6.73
N GLY A 31 -1.18 -3.33 5.65
CA GLY A 31 -0.21 -2.24 5.67
C GLY A 31 1.25 -2.63 5.81
N VAL A 32 1.60 -3.88 6.19
CA VAL A 32 3.00 -4.30 6.40
C VAL A 32 3.75 -4.43 5.08
N GLY A 33 3.16 -5.08 4.08
CA GLY A 33 3.76 -5.19 2.75
C GLY A 33 3.89 -3.84 2.07
N THR A 34 2.85 -3.00 2.13
CA THR A 34 2.87 -1.64 1.55
C THR A 34 3.89 -0.75 2.25
N LEU A 35 4.10 -0.90 3.56
CA LEU A 35 5.15 -0.21 4.29
C LEU A 35 6.54 -0.61 3.76
N LEU A 36 6.81 -1.90 3.62
CA LEU A 36 8.10 -2.37 3.06
C LEU A 36 8.28 -1.94 1.60
N GLY A 37 7.21 -1.97 0.80
CA GLY A 37 7.21 -1.45 -0.57
C GLY A 37 7.54 0.04 -0.63
N SER A 38 7.02 0.84 0.32
CA SER A 38 7.32 2.27 0.43
C SER A 38 8.74 2.58 0.92
N ILE A 39 9.39 1.64 1.61
CA ILE A 39 10.80 1.78 2.04
C ILE A 39 11.74 1.39 0.89
N TRP A 40 11.39 0.34 0.14
CA TRP A 40 12.20 -0.17 -0.96
C TRP A 40 11.98 0.54 -2.29
N THR A 41 11.00 1.43 -2.37
CA THR A 41 10.80 2.23 -3.57
C THR A 41 11.85 3.33 -3.69
N GLU A 42 12.31 3.56 -4.91
CA GLU A 42 13.29 4.62 -5.22
C GLU A 42 12.63 6.00 -5.32
N ASP A 43 11.31 6.06 -5.45
CA ASP A 43 10.53 7.30 -5.56
C ASP A 43 10.25 7.92 -4.19
N ALA A 44 10.79 9.12 -3.94
CA ALA A 44 10.60 9.85 -2.69
C ALA A 44 9.12 10.13 -2.37
N ASP A 45 8.30 10.36 -3.38
CA ASP A 45 6.85 10.61 -3.23
C ASP A 45 6.11 9.40 -2.66
N ASN A 46 6.61 8.19 -2.92
CA ASN A 46 6.00 6.95 -2.46
C ASN A 46 6.36 6.60 -1.01
N LYS A 47 7.28 7.32 -0.37
CA LYS A 47 7.52 7.24 1.08
C LYS A 47 6.34 7.78 1.89
N VAL A 48 5.59 8.73 1.32
CA VAL A 48 4.38 9.31 1.94
C VAL A 48 3.28 8.26 2.08
N LEU A 49 3.14 7.35 1.11
CA LEU A 49 2.23 6.20 1.18
C LEU A 49 2.52 5.28 2.37
N GLY A 50 3.81 5.08 2.69
CA GLY A 50 4.23 4.35 3.89
C GLY A 50 3.78 5.02 5.18
N ILE A 51 3.97 6.34 5.29
CA ILE A 51 3.55 7.12 6.45
C ILE A 51 2.02 7.08 6.62
N ILE A 52 1.26 7.23 5.53
CA ILE A 52 -0.20 7.15 5.54
C ILE A 52 -0.65 5.76 6.04
N GLN A 53 0.00 4.68 5.58
CA GLN A 53 -0.29 3.31 6.02
C GLN A 53 -0.05 3.11 7.52
N ILE A 54 1.06 3.62 8.06
CA ILE A 54 1.32 3.61 9.50
C ILE A 54 0.19 4.33 10.26
N CYS A 55 -0.18 5.53 9.80
CA CYS A 55 -1.27 6.29 10.43
C CYS A 55 -2.61 5.53 10.39
N LEU A 56 -2.95 4.89 9.26
CA LEU A 56 -4.18 4.10 9.11
C LEU A 56 -4.18 2.86 10.03
N ILE A 57 -3.03 2.23 10.25
CA ILE A 57 -2.89 1.15 11.23
C ILE A 57 -3.24 1.67 12.62
N PHE A 58 -2.70 2.81 13.06
CA PHE A 58 -3.04 3.35 14.39
C PHE A 58 -4.51 3.77 14.52
N VAL A 59 -5.09 4.37 13.48
CA VAL A 59 -6.51 4.75 13.44
C VAL A 59 -7.43 3.52 13.48
N SER A 60 -6.97 2.37 12.98
CA SER A 60 -7.75 1.12 12.99
C SER A 60 -8.00 0.55 14.40
N TRP A 61 -7.33 1.05 15.44
CA TRP A 61 -7.55 0.67 16.84
C TRP A 61 -8.71 1.42 17.51
N ILE A 62 -9.31 2.39 16.83
CA ILE A 62 -10.48 3.13 17.34
C ILE A 62 -11.71 2.20 17.31
N PRO A 63 -12.37 1.86 18.43
CA PRO A 63 -13.36 0.78 18.49
C PRO A 63 -14.58 0.94 17.55
N LEU A 64 -14.99 2.17 17.25
CA LEU A 64 -16.20 2.46 16.46
C LEU A 64 -15.95 2.53 14.94
N ILE A 65 -14.78 3.02 14.53
CA ILE A 65 -14.44 3.29 13.11
C ILE A 65 -13.35 2.32 12.62
N GLY A 66 -12.64 1.72 13.57
CA GLY A 66 -11.51 0.84 13.38
C GLY A 66 -11.78 -0.32 12.44
N PRO A 67 -12.86 -1.11 12.61
CA PRO A 67 -13.14 -2.24 11.73
C PRO A 67 -13.37 -1.85 10.26
N ILE A 68 -14.05 -0.71 10.02
CA ILE A 68 -14.32 -0.23 8.66
C ILE A 68 -13.03 0.27 8.01
N ILE A 69 -12.27 1.10 8.73
CA ILE A 69 -10.97 1.60 8.27
C ILE A 69 -9.99 0.44 8.05
N PHE A 70 -10.04 -0.59 8.90
CA PHE A 70 -9.20 -1.78 8.78
C PHE A 70 -9.48 -2.53 7.49
N ILE A 71 -10.75 -2.81 7.17
CA ILE A 71 -11.13 -3.51 5.92
C ILE A 71 -10.76 -2.68 4.69
N CYS A 72 -11.04 -1.38 4.70
CA CYS A 72 -10.67 -0.48 3.60
C CYS A 72 -9.15 -0.41 3.43
N ASN A 73 -8.39 -0.29 4.52
CA ASN A 73 -6.93 -0.25 4.48
C ASN A 73 -6.35 -1.58 4.00
N TRP A 74 -6.97 -2.70 4.38
CA TRP A 74 -6.53 -4.02 3.95
C TRP A 74 -6.76 -4.22 2.45
N GLY A 75 -7.95 -3.87 1.94
CA GLY A 75 -8.24 -3.92 0.51
C GLY A 75 -7.32 -3.01 -0.31
N PHE A 76 -7.07 -1.80 0.19
CA PHE A 76 -6.13 -0.86 -0.41
C PHE A 76 -4.70 -1.41 -0.41
N SER A 77 -4.25 -2.01 0.69
CA SER A 77 -2.91 -2.62 0.81
C SER A 77 -2.74 -3.80 -0.14
N MET A 78 -3.74 -4.66 -0.27
CA MET A 78 -3.70 -5.79 -1.20
C MET A 78 -3.69 -5.33 -2.66
N PHE A 79 -4.50 -4.32 -3.00
CA PHE A 79 -4.48 -3.70 -4.33
C PHE A 79 -3.11 -3.13 -4.66
N TRP A 80 -2.51 -2.39 -3.72
CA TRP A 80 -1.18 -1.80 -3.87
C TRP A 80 -0.07 -2.85 -3.97
N GLY A 81 -0.08 -3.86 -3.12
CA GLY A 81 0.85 -4.97 -3.19
C GLY A 81 0.78 -5.71 -4.54
N PHE A 82 -0.43 -5.92 -5.05
CA PHE A 82 -0.63 -6.51 -6.37
C PHE A 82 -0.09 -5.62 -7.50
N LYS A 83 -0.36 -4.31 -7.44
CA LYS A 83 0.16 -3.34 -8.42
C LYS A 83 1.68 -3.26 -8.42
N MET A 84 2.32 -3.28 -7.25
CA MET A 84 3.77 -3.32 -7.12
C MET A 84 4.36 -4.61 -7.73
N PHE A 85 3.72 -5.76 -7.47
CA PHE A 85 4.12 -7.05 -8.07
C PHE A 85 3.97 -7.06 -9.60
N GLN A 86 2.91 -6.46 -10.14
CA GLN A 86 2.75 -6.35 -11.59
C GLN A 86 3.81 -5.45 -12.22
N ALA A 87 4.12 -4.32 -11.57
CA ALA A 87 5.12 -3.37 -12.04
C ALA A 87 6.55 -3.94 -11.93
N SER A 88 6.80 -4.84 -10.98
CA SER A 88 8.13 -5.43 -10.77
C SER A 88 8.47 -6.53 -11.78
N LYS A 89 7.49 -7.04 -12.54
CA LYS A 89 7.66 -8.06 -13.60
C LYS A 89 7.86 -7.47 -15.00
N GLN A 90 7.82 -6.15 -15.13
CA GLN A 90 8.05 -5.41 -16.39
C GLN A 90 9.44 -4.81 -16.38
#